data_AF-A0AAV4A6Q7-F1
#
_entry.id   AF-A0AAV4A6Q7-F1
#
_cell.length_a   1.000
_cell.length_b   1.000
_cell.length_c   1.000
_cell.angle_alpha   90.00
_cell.angle_beta   90.00
_cell.angle_gamma   90.00
#
_symmetry.space_group_name_H-M   'P 1'
#
loop_
_entity.id
_entity.type
_entity.pdbx_description
1 polymer ?
#
loop_
_entity_poly.entity_id
_entity_poly.type
_entity_poly.pdbx_seq_one_letter_code
_entity_poly.pdbx_strand_id
1 'polypeptide(L)'
;MAELKNSIVKSNESAAGPDGVCYQFLRHLPEFCLHTLLKLFNNIWTTGDIPPSWREASVVPIPKPGKDPSDPSNYRPIALTGCLCKTLERMVNDRLVHVL
;
A
#
# COMPACT_ATOMS: atom_id res chain seq x y z
N MET A 1 11.11 12.16 7.69
CA MET A 1 10.31 11.59 8.79
C MET A 1 8.87 12.07 8.78
N ALA A 2 8.61 13.39 8.74
CA ALA A 2 7.24 13.92 8.72
C ALA A 2 6.35 13.35 7.60
N GLU A 3 6.87 13.28 6.36
CA GLU A 3 6.15 12.67 5.23
C GLU A 3 5.73 11.21 5.48
N LEU A 4 6.63 10.40 6.05
CA LEU A 4 6.35 9.00 6.39
C LEU A 4 5.25 8.90 7.45
N LYS A 5 5.32 9.69 8.51
CA LYS A 5 4.30 9.69 9.56
C LYS A 5 2.95 10.13 9.00
N ASN A 6 2.94 11.18 8.17
CA ASN A 6 1.72 11.67 7.53
C ASN A 6 1.11 10.64 6.58
N SER A 7 1.91 9.93 5.79
CA SER A 7 1.42 8.90 4.86
C SER A 7 0.82 7.69 5.58
N ILE A 8 1.37 7.33 6.76
CA ILE A 8 0.83 6.30 7.65
C ILE A 8 -0.49 6.78 8.30
N VAL A 9 -0.56 8.01 8.79
CA VAL A 9 -1.78 8.55 9.43
C VAL A 9 -2.93 8.70 8.42
N LYS A 10 -2.65 9.14 7.20
CA LYS A 10 -3.65 9.24 6.11
C LYS A 10 -4.13 7.88 5.58
N SER A 11 -3.59 6.77 6.06
CA SER A 11 -4.00 5.45 5.59
C SER A 11 -5.39 5.07 6.09
N ASN A 12 -6.23 4.56 5.19
CA ASN A 12 -7.48 3.91 5.57
C ASN A 12 -7.21 2.51 6.12
N GLU A 13 -8.13 1.99 6.95
CA GLU A 13 -8.17 0.56 7.21
C GLU A 13 -8.45 -0.18 5.90
N SER A 14 -7.54 -1.09 5.53
CA SER A 14 -7.67 -1.93 4.34
C SER A 14 -7.21 -3.34 4.67
N ALA A 15 -7.73 -4.33 3.95
CA ALA A 15 -7.20 -5.68 4.01
C ALA A 15 -5.69 -5.72 3.72
N ALA A 16 -4.99 -6.65 4.36
CA ALA A 16 -3.58 -6.89 4.12
C ALA A 16 -3.33 -7.37 2.68
N GLY A 17 -2.11 -7.15 2.20
CA GLY A 17 -1.61 -7.82 1.01
C GLY A 17 -1.17 -9.26 1.30
N PRO A 18 -0.44 -9.90 0.38
CA PRO A 18 0.04 -11.28 0.54
C PRO A 18 0.92 -11.51 1.78
N ASP A 19 1.55 -10.46 2.31
CA ASP A 19 2.43 -10.50 3.48
C ASP A 19 1.68 -10.51 4.82
N GLY A 20 0.36 -10.31 4.82
CA GLY A 20 -0.46 -10.26 6.04
C GLY A 20 -0.23 -9.00 6.90
N VAL A 21 0.55 -8.02 6.44
CA VAL A 21 0.86 -6.82 7.23
C VAL A 21 -0.20 -5.73 7.01
N CYS A 22 -0.91 -5.37 8.08
CA CYS A 22 -1.91 -4.29 8.08
C CYS A 22 -1.34 -2.94 8.52
N TYR A 23 -2.04 -1.84 8.22
CA TYR A 23 -1.65 -0.49 8.66
C TYR A 23 -1.56 -0.32 10.18
N GLN A 24 -2.28 -1.15 10.94
CA GLN A 24 -2.17 -1.18 12.41
C GLN A 24 -0.75 -1.45 12.87
N PHE A 25 0.01 -2.30 12.18
CA PHE A 25 1.42 -2.54 12.52
C PHE A 25 2.24 -1.25 12.35
N LEU A 26 2.08 -0.56 11.22
CA LEU A 26 2.84 0.65 10.88
C LEU A 26 2.55 1.80 11.86
N ARG A 27 1.30 1.95 12.31
CA ARG A 27 0.91 2.98 13.28
C ARG A 27 1.48 2.77 14.69
N HIS A 28 1.80 1.52 15.04
CA HIS A 28 2.35 1.16 16.35
C HIS A 28 3.85 0.83 16.29
N LEU A 29 4.51 1.07 15.16
CA LEU A 29 5.97 0.91 15.07
C LEU A 29 6.67 1.90 16.00
N PRO A 30 7.69 1.45 16.76
CA PRO A 30 8.52 2.37 17.52
C PRO A 30 9.33 3.27 16.58
N GLU A 31 9.75 4.42 17.08
CA GLU A 31 10.41 5.45 16.28
C GLU A 31 11.65 4.92 15.54
N PHE A 32 12.44 4.03 16.15
CA PHE A 32 13.63 3.44 15.49
C PHE A 32 13.25 2.56 14.28
N CYS A 33 12.12 1.85 14.33
CA CYS A 33 11.62 1.09 13.18
C CYS A 33 11.16 2.02 12.06
N LEU A 34 10.53 3.15 12.40
CA LEU A 34 10.17 4.18 11.41
C LEU A 34 11.41 4.76 10.72
N HIS A 35 12.52 4.92 11.45
CA HIS A 35 13.80 5.33 10.84
C HIS A 35 14.34 4.28 9.87
N THR A 36 14.29 3.01 10.24
CA THR A 36 14.69 1.91 9.34
C THR A 36 13.82 1.85 8.09
N LEU A 37 12.50 2.00 8.26
CA LEU A 37 11.55 2.04 7.15
C LEU A 37 11.81 3.23 6.21
N LEU A 38 12.09 4.40 6.76
CA LEU A 38 12.44 5.59 5.99
C LEU A 38 13.75 5.38 5.21
N LYS A 39 14.76 4.75 5.82
CA LYS A 39 16.01 4.40 5.13
C LYS A 39 15.76 3.47 3.95
N LEU A 40 14.92 2.45 4.14
CA LEU A 40 14.50 1.54 3.07
C LEU A 40 13.81 2.32 1.93
N PHE A 41 12.82 3.16 2.24
CA PHE A 41 12.09 3.93 1.24
C PHE A 41 12.99 4.89 0.45
N ASN A 42 13.90 5.58 1.14
CA ASN A 42 14.87 6.46 0.48
C ASN A 42 15.83 5.67 -0.43
N ASN A 43 16.25 4.48 0.00
CA ASN A 43 17.09 3.62 -0.85
C ASN A 43 16.33 3.23 -2.13
N ILE A 44 15.09 2.74 -2.01
CA ILE A 44 14.24 2.40 -3.16
C ILE A 44 14.05 3.62 -4.08
N TRP A 45 13.84 4.81 -3.52
CA TRP A 45 13.70 6.05 -4.30
C TRP A 45 14.97 6.41 -5.08
N THR A 46 16.15 6.23 -4.48
CA THR A 46 17.42 6.56 -5.11
C THR A 46 17.84 5.52 -6.15
N THR A 47 17.60 4.23 -5.90
CA THR A 47 18.06 3.15 -6.79
C THR A 47 17.02 2.74 -7.83
N GLY A 48 15.73 2.92 -7.54
CA GLY A 48 14.63 2.35 -8.32
C GLY A 48 14.38 0.86 -8.06
N ASP A 49 15.13 0.26 -7.12
CA ASP A 49 15.06 -1.18 -6.84
C ASP A 49 13.90 -1.49 -5.89
N ILE A 50 12.75 -1.82 -6.46
CA ILE A 50 11.56 -2.23 -5.70
C ILE A 50 11.65 -3.73 -5.37
N PRO A 51 11.43 -4.15 -4.10
CA PRO A 51 11.37 -5.56 -3.74
C PRO A 51 10.37 -6.33 -4.61
N PRO A 52 10.71 -7.53 -5.13
CA PRO A 52 9.79 -8.31 -5.95
C PRO A 52 8.44 -8.58 -5.28
N SER A 53 8.44 -8.84 -3.97
CA SER A 53 7.21 -9.07 -3.19
C SER A 53 6.26 -7.88 -3.17
N TRP A 54 6.73 -6.66 -3.40
CA TRP A 54 5.86 -5.48 -3.47
C TRP A 54 5.13 -5.35 -4.80
N ARG A 55 5.52 -6.14 -5.81
CA ARG A 55 4.84 -6.25 -7.11
C ARG A 55 3.80 -7.37 -7.13
N GLU A 56 3.68 -8.11 -6.03
CA GLU A 56 2.69 -9.17 -5.85
C GLU A 56 1.42 -8.63 -5.20
N ALA A 57 0.28 -9.22 -5.56
CA ALA A 57 -1.02 -8.86 -5.00
C ALA A 57 -1.93 -10.09 -4.92
N SER A 58 -2.76 -10.15 -3.88
CA SER A 58 -3.89 -11.08 -3.82
C SER A 58 -5.08 -10.46 -4.55
N VAL A 59 -5.58 -11.12 -5.59
CA VAL A 59 -6.75 -10.64 -6.36
C VAL A 59 -8.02 -11.25 -5.78
N VAL A 60 -8.90 -10.39 -5.27
CA VAL A 60 -10.20 -10.79 -4.72
C VAL A 60 -11.31 -10.29 -5.65
N PRO A 61 -12.13 -11.18 -6.23
CA PRO A 61 -13.27 -10.77 -7.05
C PRO A 61 -14.43 -10.31 -6.15
N ILE A 62 -14.88 -9.06 -6.33
CA ILE A 62 -16.01 -8.48 -5.59
C ILE A 62 -17.23 -8.37 -6.51
N PRO A 63 -18.39 -8.95 -6.15
CA PRO A 63 -19.61 -8.84 -6.95
C PRO A 63 -20.00 -7.38 -7.24
N LYS A 64 -20.49 -7.12 -8.46
CA LYS A 64 -21.16 -5.86 -8.81
C LYS A 64 -22.57 -5.86 -8.19
N PRO A 65 -23.01 -4.78 -7.52
CA PRO A 65 -24.35 -4.71 -6.94
C PRO A 65 -25.45 -4.94 -8.00
N GLY A 66 -26.45 -5.76 -7.67
CA GLY A 66 -27.61 -6.01 -8.53
C GLY A 66 -27.33 -6.81 -9.80
N LYS A 67 -26.19 -7.50 -9.89
CA LYS A 67 -25.82 -8.35 -11.03
C LYS A 67 -25.83 -9.82 -10.66
N ASP A 68 -26.03 -10.67 -11.66
CA ASP A 68 -26.04 -12.13 -11.50
C ASP A 68 -24.65 -12.64 -11.04
N PRO A 69 -24.54 -13.28 -9.87
CA PRO A 69 -23.27 -13.82 -9.36
C PRO A 69 -22.75 -15.02 -10.14
N SER A 70 -23.57 -15.65 -11.00
CA SER A 70 -23.16 -16.81 -11.80
C SER A 70 -22.28 -16.44 -13.00
N ASP A 71 -22.36 -15.19 -13.45
CA ASP A 71 -21.56 -14.67 -14.56
C ASP A 71 -20.25 -14.04 -14.04
N PRO A 72 -19.07 -14.60 -14.38
CA PRO A 72 -17.78 -14.07 -13.95
C PRO A 72 -17.52 -12.62 -14.37
N SER A 73 -18.13 -12.14 -15.46
CA SER A 73 -17.99 -10.75 -15.92
C SER A 73 -18.63 -9.72 -14.97
N ASN A 74 -19.48 -10.19 -14.05
CA ASN A 74 -20.16 -9.38 -13.05
C ASN A 74 -19.34 -9.14 -11.78
N TYR A 75 -18.07 -9.53 -11.75
CA TYR A 75 -17.16 -9.24 -10.65
C TYR A 75 -16.20 -8.09 -10.98
N ARG A 76 -15.72 -7.41 -9.95
CA ARG A 76 -14.63 -6.44 -10.00
C ARG A 76 -13.40 -7.07 -9.37
N PRO A 77 -12.29 -7.27 -10.11
CA PRO A 77 -11.06 -7.73 -9.49
C PRO A 77 -10.47 -6.60 -8.64
N ILE A 78 -10.28 -6.82 -7.35
CA ILE A 78 -9.57 -5.91 -6.46
C ILE A 78 -8.21 -6.52 -6.11
N ALA A 79 -7.13 -5.81 -6.43
CA ALA A 79 -5.77 -6.21 -6.06
C ALA A 79 -5.44 -5.70 -4.65
N LEU A 80 -5.12 -6.62 -3.75
CA LEU A 80 -4.65 -6.33 -2.40
C LEU A 80 -3.11 -6.32 -2.39
N THR A 81 -2.51 -5.14 -2.41
CA THR A 81 -1.06 -4.94 -2.32
C THR A 81 -0.60 -4.67 -0.88
N GLY A 82 0.68 -4.96 -0.60
CA GLY A 82 1.29 -4.77 0.71
C GLY A 82 1.24 -3.32 1.21
N CYS A 83 1.00 -3.13 2.50
CA CYS A 83 0.82 -1.78 3.06
C CYS A 83 2.12 -0.94 3.03
N LEU A 84 3.30 -1.56 3.07
CA LEU A 84 4.58 -0.87 2.93
C LEU A 84 4.71 -0.23 1.53
N CYS A 85 4.38 -1.00 0.49
CA CYS A 85 4.34 -0.52 -0.90
C CYS A 85 3.38 0.66 -1.05
N LYS A 86 2.12 0.49 -0.62
CA LYS A 86 1.10 1.55 -0.64
C LYS A 86 1.51 2.81 0.14
N THR A 87 2.32 2.66 1.20
CA THR A 87 2.82 3.80 1.97
C THR A 87 3.85 4.60 1.18
N LEU A 88 4.78 3.92 0.49
CA LEU A 88 5.73 4.57 -0.40
C LEU A 88 5.01 5.25 -1.57
N GLU A 89 4.09 4.55 -2.23
CA GLU A 89 3.27 5.10 -3.33
C GLU A 89 2.54 6.37 -2.90
N ARG A 90 1.94 6.40 -1.70
CA ARG A 90 1.28 7.59 -1.16
C ARG A 90 2.26 8.74 -0.94
N MET A 91 3.45 8.47 -0.40
CA MET A 91 4.47 9.52 -0.22
C MET A 91 4.89 10.12 -1.56
N VAL A 92 5.06 9.29 -2.58
CA VAL A 92 5.38 9.75 -3.94
C VAL A 92 4.22 10.55 -4.53
N ASN A 93 2.99 10.05 -4.41
CA ASN A 93 1.80 10.73 -4.89
C ASN A 93 1.61 12.11 -4.23
N ASP A 94 1.79 12.21 -2.91
CA ASP A 94 1.69 13.47 -2.17
C ASP A 94 2.73 14.51 -2.66
N ARG A 95 3.87 14.08 -3.20
CA ARG A 95 4.85 14.98 -3.82
C ARG A 95 4.46 15.39 -5.23
N LEU A 96 3.85 14.49 -6.00
CA LEU A 96 3.55 14.69 -7.41
C LEU A 96 2.23 15.44 -7.66
N VAL A 97 1.22 15.24 -6.80
CA VAL A 97 -0.13 15.83 -6.97
C VAL A 97 -0.17 17.35 -6.90
N HIS A 98 0.91 17.98 -6.41
CA HIS A 98 1.05 19.44 -6.36
C HIS A 98 1.90 20.00 -7.49
N VAL A 99 2.45 19.14 -8.36
CA VAL A 99 3.31 19.50 -9.50
C VAL A 99 2.60 19.32 -10.84
N LEU A 100 1.58 18.44 -10.88
CA LEU A 100 0.72 18.16 -12.04
C LEU A 100 -0.67 18.75 -11.81
#